data_AF-A0A970ABD3-F1
#
_entry.id   AF-A0A970ABD3-F1
#
_cell.length_a   1.000
_cell.length_b   1.000
_cell.length_c   1.000
_cell.angle_alpha   90.00
_cell.angle_beta   90.00
_cell.angle_gamma   90.00
#
_symmetry.space_group_name_H-M   'P 1'
#
loop_
_entity.id
_entity.type
_entity.pdbx_description
1 polymer ?
#
loop_
_entity_poly.entity_id
_entity_poly.type
_entity_poly.pdbx_seq_one_letter_code
_entity_poly.pdbx_strand_id
1 'polypeptide(L)'
;MGNKLENTIDEYLELLKDEKPITIRQCIQSLDKIVPYKPNIYDKIVEALLSIDFSGIKQTMHKSILLDILKILVVIREKYSTDEMDSFILKALSGEILDKKSKKYIEELLKSKKI
;
A
#
# COMPACT_ATOMS: atom_id res chain seq x y z
N MET A 1 -10.84 26.59 -3.37
CA MET A 1 -10.51 26.03 -4.69
C MET A 1 -10.01 24.61 -4.43
N GLY A 2 -10.86 23.60 -4.63
CA GLY A 2 -10.53 22.21 -4.29
C GLY A 2 -9.42 21.69 -5.18
N ASN A 3 -8.42 21.03 -4.60
CA ASN A 3 -7.33 20.41 -5.33
C ASN A 3 -7.94 19.32 -6.22
N LYS A 4 -7.86 19.45 -7.55
CA LYS A 4 -8.44 18.50 -8.51
C LYS A 4 -8.09 17.03 -8.20
N LEU A 5 -6.89 16.80 -7.65
CA LEU A 5 -6.40 15.49 -7.24
C LEU A 5 -7.17 14.87 -6.07
N GLU A 6 -7.60 15.66 -5.08
CA GLU A 6 -8.36 15.18 -3.93
C GLU A 6 -9.74 14.67 -4.34
N ASN A 7 -10.29 15.22 -5.44
CA ASN A 7 -11.56 14.77 -6.01
C ASN A 7 -11.39 13.54 -6.90
N THR A 8 -10.20 13.31 -7.48
CA THR A 8 -9.94 12.18 -8.38
C THR A 8 -9.30 10.97 -7.70
N ILE A 9 -8.77 11.13 -6.47
CA ILE A 9 -8.13 10.02 -5.77
C ILE A 9 -9.12 8.89 -5.47
N ASP A 10 -10.38 9.22 -5.18
CA ASP A 10 -11.41 8.22 -4.89
C ASP A 10 -11.68 7.35 -6.15
N GLU A 11 -11.87 7.99 -7.32
CA GLU A 11 -11.99 7.29 -8.60
C GLU A 11 -10.75 6.47 -8.95
N TYR A 12 -9.57 6.96 -8.60
CA TYR A 12 -8.31 6.25 -8.83
C TYR A 12 -8.19 4.99 -7.96
N LEU A 13 -8.61 5.07 -6.70
CA LEU A 13 -8.56 3.96 -5.75
C LEU A 13 -9.60 2.87 -6.07
N GLU A 14 -10.65 3.16 -6.83
CA GLU A 14 -11.57 2.12 -7.34
C GLU A 14 -10.85 1.07 -8.21
N LEU A 15 -9.71 1.42 -8.84
CA LEU A 15 -8.88 0.48 -9.59
C LEU A 15 -8.27 -0.64 -8.72
N LEU A 16 -8.28 -0.49 -7.39
CA LEU A 16 -7.85 -1.55 -6.47
C LEU A 16 -8.83 -2.73 -6.41
N LYS A 17 -10.06 -2.56 -6.91
CA LYS A 17 -11.09 -3.59 -7.01
C LYS A 17 -11.14 -4.27 -8.39
N ASP A 18 -10.21 -3.94 -9.30
CA ASP A 18 -10.18 -4.47 -10.66
C ASP A 18 -9.91 -5.98 -10.67
N GLU A 19 -10.60 -6.73 -11.54
CA GLU A 19 -10.42 -8.18 -11.65
C GLU A 19 -9.01 -8.58 -12.12
N LYS A 20 -8.31 -7.69 -12.82
CA LYS A 20 -6.97 -7.96 -13.35
C LYS A 20 -5.93 -7.56 -12.31
N PRO A 21 -5.15 -8.52 -11.78
CA PRO A 21 -4.14 -8.24 -10.76
C PRO A 21 -3.08 -7.23 -11.21
N ILE A 22 -2.82 -7.13 -12.51
CA ILE A 22 -1.86 -6.15 -13.05
C ILE A 22 -2.38 -4.72 -12.91
N THR A 23 -3.68 -4.48 -13.08
CA THR A 23 -4.29 -3.15 -12.91
C THR A 23 -4.17 -2.70 -11.45
N ILE A 24 -4.49 -3.59 -10.51
CA ILE A 24 -4.33 -3.34 -9.06
C ILE A 24 -2.90 -2.93 -8.75
N ARG A 25 -1.90 -3.70 -9.23
CA ARG A 25 -0.48 -3.40 -8.98
C ARG A 25 -0.05 -2.06 -9.58
N GLN A 26 -0.48 -1.74 -10.79
CA GLN A 26 -0.17 -0.47 -11.43
C GLN A 26 -0.79 0.72 -10.68
N CYS A 27 -1.99 0.54 -10.12
CA CYS A 27 -2.62 1.53 -9.26
C CYS A 27 -1.74 1.79 -8.03
N ILE A 28 -1.40 0.73 -7.28
CA ILE A 28 -0.58 0.84 -6.06
C ILE A 28 0.78 1.48 -6.35
N GLN A 29 1.50 1.01 -7.37
CA GLN A 29 2.84 1.51 -7.71
C GLN A 29 2.86 2.97 -8.13
N SER A 30 1.77 3.50 -8.67
CA SER A 30 1.70 4.91 -9.04
C SER A 30 1.49 5.81 -7.81
N LEU A 31 0.97 5.28 -6.71
CA LEU A 31 0.82 6.02 -5.44
C LEU A 31 2.16 6.49 -4.89
N ASP A 32 3.27 5.79 -5.18
CA ASP A 32 4.63 6.22 -4.81
C ASP A 32 4.96 7.63 -5.33
N LYS A 33 4.35 8.04 -6.46
CA LYS A 33 4.54 9.38 -7.04
C LYS A 33 3.66 10.45 -6.39
N ILE A 34 2.61 10.03 -5.68
CA ILE A 34 1.58 10.91 -5.12
C ILE A 34 1.82 11.15 -3.63
N VAL A 35 2.05 10.07 -2.89
CA VAL A 35 2.19 10.07 -1.42
C VAL A 35 3.18 11.14 -0.94
N PRO A 36 4.40 11.30 -1.49
CA PRO A 36 5.36 12.28 -0.95
C PRO A 36 4.86 13.73 -0.90
N TYR A 37 3.91 14.09 -1.77
CA TYR A 37 3.47 15.47 -1.99
C TYR A 37 2.08 15.78 -1.42
N LYS A 38 1.33 14.79 -0.94
CA LYS A 38 -0.10 14.92 -0.59
C LYS A 38 -0.44 14.19 0.72
N PRO A 39 0.00 14.72 1.87
CA PRO A 39 -0.28 14.11 3.18
C PRO A 39 -1.77 14.07 3.53
N ASN A 40 -2.57 14.96 2.95
CA ASN A 40 -3.99 15.09 3.24
C ASN A 40 -4.89 13.99 2.65
N ILE A 41 -4.32 13.04 1.91
CA ILE A 41 -5.03 11.87 1.36
C ILE A 41 -4.49 10.54 1.91
N TYR A 42 -3.61 10.58 2.91
CA TYR A 42 -3.01 9.37 3.48
C TYR A 42 -4.04 8.42 4.06
N ASP A 43 -4.98 8.93 4.86
CA ASP A 43 -6.03 8.12 5.49
C ASP A 43 -6.81 7.33 4.44
N LYS A 44 -7.24 8.02 3.36
CA LYS A 44 -7.96 7.40 2.24
C LYS A 44 -7.13 6.31 1.55
N ILE A 45 -5.85 6.57 1.30
CA ILE A 45 -4.96 5.58 0.67
C ILE A 45 -4.78 4.38 1.59
N VAL A 46 -4.50 4.60 2.87
CA VAL A 46 -4.31 3.53 3.86
C VAL A 46 -5.57 2.68 3.96
N GLU A 47 -6.74 3.29 4.16
CA GLU A 47 -8.02 2.59 4.23
C GLU A 47 -8.26 1.73 2.97
N ALA A 48 -8.04 2.29 1.79
CA ALA A 48 -8.24 1.57 0.54
C ALA A 48 -7.26 0.39 0.36
N LEU A 49 -5.98 0.58 0.71
CA LEU A 49 -4.96 -0.48 0.61
C LEU A 49 -5.21 -1.63 1.60
N LEU A 50 -5.61 -1.30 2.83
CA LEU A 50 -5.93 -2.29 3.87
C LEU A 50 -7.20 -3.09 3.54
N SER A 51 -8.08 -2.52 2.71
CA SER A 51 -9.36 -3.12 2.30
C SER A 51 -9.27 -3.98 1.03
N ILE A 52 -8.08 -4.17 0.45
CA ILE A 52 -7.91 -5.01 -0.75
C ILE A 52 -8.27 -6.45 -0.41
N ASP A 53 -9.29 -6.98 -1.09
CA ASP A 53 -9.69 -8.37 -0.98
C ASP A 53 -8.87 -9.26 -1.94
N PHE A 54 -8.16 -10.22 -1.35
CA PHE A 54 -7.35 -11.18 -2.09
C PHE A 54 -8.15 -12.41 -2.57
N SER A 55 -9.42 -12.58 -2.16
CA SER A 55 -10.22 -13.77 -2.44
C SER A 55 -10.40 -14.03 -3.95
N GLY A 56 -10.60 -12.98 -4.74
CA GLY A 56 -10.75 -13.04 -6.20
C GLY A 56 -9.42 -13.00 -6.98
N ILE A 57 -8.29 -12.84 -6.30
CA ILE A 57 -6.99 -12.64 -6.93
C ILE A 57 -6.24 -13.98 -7.00
N LYS A 58 -5.63 -14.29 -8.15
CA LYS A 58 -4.77 -15.46 -8.29
C LYS A 58 -3.68 -15.48 -7.21
N GLN A 59 -3.54 -16.58 -6.48
CA GLN A 59 -2.58 -16.72 -5.37
C GLN A 59 -1.14 -16.40 -5.77
N THR A 60 -0.73 -16.74 -7.00
CA THR A 60 0.61 -16.42 -7.53
C THR A 60 0.90 -14.91 -7.58
N MET A 61 -0.13 -14.07 -7.59
CA MET A 61 -0.01 -12.60 -7.61
C MET A 61 -0.04 -11.98 -6.20
N HIS A 62 -0.50 -12.72 -5.17
CA HIS A 62 -0.70 -12.20 -3.82
C HIS A 62 0.58 -11.58 -3.26
N LYS A 63 1.71 -12.30 -3.39
CA LYS A 63 3.02 -11.81 -2.94
C LYS A 63 3.40 -10.47 -3.56
N SER A 64 3.21 -10.34 -4.88
CA SER A 64 3.62 -9.12 -5.58
C SER A 64 2.73 -7.94 -5.23
N ILE A 65 1.42 -8.16 -5.05
CA ILE A 65 0.49 -7.13 -4.61
C ILE A 65 0.80 -6.71 -3.17
N LEU A 66 0.92 -7.68 -2.25
CA LEU A 66 1.23 -7.41 -0.84
C LEU A 66 2.56 -6.64 -0.70
N LEU A 67 3.57 -6.99 -1.47
CA LEU A 67 4.84 -6.27 -1.46
C LEU A 67 4.69 -4.82 -1.95
N ASP A 68 3.89 -4.59 -2.98
CA ASP A 68 3.63 -3.23 -3.48
C ASP A 68 2.83 -2.41 -2.45
N ILE A 69 1.83 -3.00 -1.77
CA ILE A 69 1.09 -2.36 -0.67
C ILE A 69 2.06 -1.93 0.44
N LEU A 70 2.89 -2.84 0.92
CA LEU A 70 3.79 -2.56 2.05
C LEU A 70 4.79 -1.44 1.75
N LYS A 71 5.28 -1.33 0.51
CA LYS A 71 6.15 -0.20 0.14
C LYS A 71 5.45 1.13 0.33
N ILE A 72 4.21 1.26 -0.15
CA ILE A 72 3.44 2.50 0.01
C ILE A 72 3.19 2.79 1.49
N LEU A 73 2.76 1.78 2.27
CA LEU A 73 2.49 1.96 3.69
C LEU A 73 3.75 2.38 4.46
N VAL A 74 4.92 1.82 4.13
CA VAL A 74 6.19 2.22 4.76
C VAL A 74 6.55 3.68 4.45
N VAL A 75 6.25 4.17 3.24
CA VAL A 75 6.46 5.59 2.89
C VAL A 75 5.49 6.48 3.66
N ILE A 76 4.21 6.12 3.74
CA ILE A 76 3.20 6.89 4.49
C ILE A 76 3.57 6.94 5.99
N ARG A 77 4.01 5.81 6.56
CA ARG A 77 4.40 5.64 7.96
C ARG A 77 5.43 6.64 8.46
N GLU A 78 6.24 7.23 7.59
CA GLU A 78 7.20 8.28 7.96
C GLU A 78 6.53 9.53 8.53
N LYS A 79 5.32 9.83 8.08
CA LYS A 79 4.62 11.10 8.37
C LYS A 79 3.26 10.89 9.03
N TYR A 80 2.69 9.70 8.89
CA TYR A 80 1.36 9.35 9.37
C TYR A 80 1.33 7.87 9.71
N SER A 81 0.85 7.52 10.91
CA SER A 81 0.66 6.12 11.30
C SER A 81 -0.66 5.93 12.02
N THR A 82 -1.24 4.75 11.83
CA THR A 82 -2.36 4.26 12.63
C THR A 82 -2.06 2.87 13.15
N ASP A 83 -2.74 2.47 14.22
CA ASP A 83 -2.58 1.14 14.81
C ASP A 83 -2.99 0.03 13.83
N GLU A 84 -3.99 0.27 12.99
CA GLU A 84 -4.43 -0.68 11.96
C GLU A 84 -3.35 -0.89 10.91
N MET A 85 -2.72 0.20 10.44
CA MET A 85 -1.64 0.12 9.46
C MET A 85 -0.41 -0.59 10.05
N ASP A 86 -0.03 -0.26 11.27
CA ASP A 86 1.10 -0.90 11.96
C ASP A 86 0.81 -2.39 12.21
N SER A 87 -0.40 -2.73 12.64
CA SER A 87 -0.86 -4.12 12.80
C SER A 87 -0.81 -4.88 11.47
N PHE A 88 -1.25 -4.25 10.37
CA PHE A 88 -1.21 -4.85 9.04
C PHE A 88 0.22 -5.15 8.59
N ILE A 89 1.14 -4.20 8.73
CA ILE A 89 2.55 -4.38 8.37
C ILE A 89 3.17 -5.52 9.18
N LEU A 90 2.94 -5.55 10.50
CA LEU A 90 3.43 -6.62 11.37
C LEU A 90 2.88 -7.99 10.99
N LYS A 91 1.57 -8.10 10.74
CA LYS A 91 0.93 -9.33 10.29
C LYS A 91 1.53 -9.80 8.97
N ALA A 92 1.69 -8.92 7.98
CA ALA A 92 2.27 -9.26 6.69
C ALA A 92 3.73 -9.74 6.79
N LEU A 93 4.54 -9.14 7.68
CA LEU A 93 5.91 -9.58 7.93
C LEU A 93 5.98 -10.91 8.70
N SER A 94 5.02 -11.18 9.59
CA SER A 94 4.94 -12.45 10.31
C SER A 94 4.35 -13.61 9.48
N GLY A 95 3.49 -13.30 8.50
CA GLY A 95 2.77 -14.28 7.68
C GLY A 95 3.62 -14.98 6.62
N GLU A 96 3.00 -15.86 5.84
CA GLU A 96 3.71 -16.77 4.91
C GLU A 96 3.73 -16.29 3.45
N ILE A 97 2.95 -15.25 3.11
CA ILE A 97 2.82 -14.76 1.72
C ILE A 97 4.15 -14.20 1.20
N LEU A 98 4.95 -13.57 2.07
CA LEU A 98 6.24 -12.99 1.71
C LEU A 98 7.37 -13.98 1.97
N ASP A 99 8.31 -14.07 1.02
CA ASP A 99 9.55 -14.79 1.25
C ASP A 99 10.50 -14.01 2.16
N LYS A 100 11.53 -14.70 2.69
CA LYS A 100 12.54 -14.13 3.57
C LYS A 100 13.22 -12.89 2.99
N LYS A 101 13.45 -12.87 1.67
CA LYS A 101 14.09 -11.74 0.98
C LYS A 101 13.20 -10.50 0.98
N SER A 102 11.92 -10.68 0.69
CA SER A 102 10.91 -9.62 0.63
C SER A 102 10.64 -9.03 2.00
N LYS A 103 10.54 -9.88 3.04
CA LYS A 103 10.42 -9.45 4.44
C LYS A 103 11.61 -8.58 4.85
N LYS A 104 12.84 -9.06 4.61
CA LYS A 104 14.07 -8.33 4.92
C LYS A 104 14.13 -6.97 4.22
N TYR A 105 13.71 -6.90 2.96
CA TYR A 105 13.64 -5.64 2.22
C TYR A 105 12.69 -4.63 2.87
N ILE A 106 11.49 -5.04 3.26
CA ILE A 106 10.54 -4.15 3.96
C ILE A 106 11.08 -3.72 5.34
N GLU A 107 11.68 -4.64 6.09
CA GLU A 107 12.32 -4.32 7.37
C GLU A 107 13.47 -3.31 7.23
N GLU A 108 14.27 -3.42 6.17
CA GLU A 108 15.33 -2.46 5.85
C GLU A 108 14.76 -1.09 5.50
N LEU A 109 13.67 -1.02 4.73
CA LEU A 109 12.97 0.24 4.45
C LEU A 109 12.40 0.88 5.72
N LEU A 110 11.84 0.08 6.64
CA LEU A 110 11.35 0.58 7.93
C LEU A 110 12.47 1.15 8.81
N LYS A 111 13.68 0.58 8.73
CA LYS A 111 14.85 1.05 9.49
C LYS A 111 15.49 2.29 8.89
N SER A 112 15.62 2.36 7.57
CA SER A 112 16.30 3.48 6.89
C SER A 112 15.53 4.79 6.94
N LYS A 113 14.25 4.72 7.31
CA LYS A 113 13.30 5.84 7.35
C LYS A 113 13.01 6.37 8.76
N LYS A 114 13.72 5.89 9.79
CA LYS A 114 13.77 6.56 11.11
C LYS A 114 14.71 7.77 11.03
N ILE A 115 14.15 8.98 11.09
CA ILE A 115 14.87 10.21 11.44
C ILE A 115 14.85 10.36 12.95
#